data_AF-A0A1Q6LTU2-F1
#
_entry.id   AF-A0A1Q6LTU2-F1
#
_cell.length_a   1.000
_cell.length_b   1.000
_cell.length_c   1.000
_cell.angle_alpha   90.00
_cell.angle_beta   90.00
_cell.angle_gamma   90.00
#
_symmetry.space_group_name_H-M   'P 1'
#
loop_
_entity.id
_entity.type
_entity.pdbx_description
1 polymer ?
#
loop_
_entity_poly.entity_id
_entity_poly.type
_entity_poly.pdbx_seq_one_letter_code
_entity_poly.pdbx_strand_id
1 'polypeptide(L)'
;KKQLGMGLQISSVTMTVFYILLMYIWKNTFPEMQIPVALEIIIWVSALVRIIVCLLPQNRWCSDNGNQKLSIIRNTVFAVTGIGVIILYALSGNAHDYHLTRMVAAILISFGCYLPVTLMSKKHPKVGLLMIPKTCIWMIAMGLELLF
;
A
#
# COMPACT_ATOMS: atom_id res chain seq x y z
N LYS A 1 -24.86 4.44 -2.23
CA LYS A 1 -24.19 3.85 -1.04
C LYS A 1 -23.63 2.44 -1.28
N LYS A 2 -24.39 1.48 -1.84
CA LYS A 2 -23.90 0.12 -2.18
C LYS A 2 -22.65 0.13 -3.09
N GLN A 3 -22.64 1.00 -4.11
CA GLN A 3 -21.51 1.20 -5.02
C GLN A 3 -20.23 1.71 -4.31
N LEU A 4 -20.35 2.58 -3.30
CA LEU A 4 -19.22 3.11 -2.55
C LEU A 4 -18.56 2.01 -1.69
N GLY A 5 -19.37 1.15 -1.07
CA GLY A 5 -18.89 0.00 -0.29
C GLY A 5 -18.15 -1.03 -1.16
N MET A 6 -18.70 -1.36 -2.32
CA MET A 6 -18.05 -2.26 -3.28
C MET A 6 -16.75 -1.66 -3.83
N GLY A 7 -16.73 -0.35 -4.12
CA GLY A 7 -15.53 0.36 -4.54
C GLY A 7 -14.41 0.25 -3.51
N LEU A 8 -14.70 0.42 -2.22
CA LEU A 8 -13.72 0.28 -1.14
C LEU A 8 -13.15 -1.15 -1.04
N GLN A 9 -13.98 -2.17 -1.25
CA GLN A 9 -13.53 -3.56 -1.26
C GLN A 9 -12.59 -3.83 -2.44
N ILE A 10 -12.99 -3.43 -3.65
CA ILE A 10 -12.19 -3.61 -4.87
C ILE A 10 -10.87 -2.85 -4.73
N SER A 11 -10.90 -1.57 -4.34
CA SER A 11 -9.69 -0.77 -4.12
C SER A 11 -8.78 -1.38 -3.05
N SER A 12 -9.32 -1.99 -1.99
CA SER A 12 -8.48 -2.63 -0.97
C SER A 12 -7.79 -3.90 -1.49
N VAL A 13 -8.46 -4.68 -2.33
CA VAL A 13 -7.87 -5.87 -2.98
C VAL A 13 -6.83 -5.45 -4.01
N THR A 14 -7.15 -4.52 -4.90
CA THR A 14 -6.22 -4.05 -5.95
C THR A 14 -4.97 -3.41 -5.36
N MET A 15 -5.10 -2.62 -4.27
CA MET A 15 -3.93 -2.10 -3.55
C MET A 15 -3.06 -3.20 -2.94
N THR A 16 -3.63 -4.33 -2.52
CA THR A 16 -2.83 -5.46 -2.01
C THR A 16 -2.05 -6.12 -3.14
N VAL A 17 -2.71 -6.37 -4.27
CA VAL A 17 -2.08 -6.90 -5.48
C VAL A 17 -0.97 -5.99 -5.97
N PHE A 18 -1.17 -4.67 -5.94
CA PHE A 18 -0.15 -3.69 -6.31
C PHE A 18 1.15 -3.83 -5.49
N TYR A 19 1.06 -4.08 -4.18
CA TYR A 19 2.27 -4.26 -3.35
C TYR A 19 2.99 -5.59 -3.64
N ILE A 20 2.25 -6.64 -4.01
CA ILE A 20 2.85 -7.88 -4.50
C ILE A 20 3.54 -7.65 -5.85
N LEU A 21 2.92 -6.89 -6.75
CA LEU A 21 3.55 -6.50 -8.02
C LEU A 21 4.83 -5.69 -7.79
N LEU A 22 4.85 -4.75 -6.84
CA LEU A 22 6.08 -4.02 -6.48
C LEU A 22 7.19 -4.96 -6.01
N MET A 23 6.89 -5.97 -5.20
CA MET A 23 7.88 -6.98 -4.80
C MET A 23 8.44 -7.75 -6.00
N TYR A 24 7.60 -8.12 -6.98
CA TYR A 24 8.04 -8.77 -8.21
C TYR A 24 8.84 -7.85 -9.14
N ILE A 25 8.45 -6.58 -9.26
CA ILE A 25 9.21 -5.57 -9.99
C ILE A 25 10.60 -5.47 -9.37
N TRP A 26 10.71 -5.36 -8.04
CA TRP A 26 11.98 -5.35 -7.34
C TRP A 26 12.85 -6.58 -7.66
N LYS A 27 12.25 -7.78 -7.63
CA LYS A 27 12.95 -9.05 -7.95
C LYS A 27 13.50 -9.06 -9.38
N ASN A 28 12.77 -8.49 -10.33
CA ASN A 28 13.20 -8.40 -11.73
C ASN A 28 14.22 -7.28 -11.95
N THR A 29 14.15 -6.18 -11.19
CA THR A 29 15.10 -5.07 -11.27
C THR A 29 16.45 -5.44 -10.65
N PHE A 30 16.47 -6.28 -9.61
CA PHE A 30 17.69 -6.69 -8.91
C PHE A 30 17.87 -8.20 -8.88
N PRO A 31 18.11 -8.84 -10.05
CA PRO A 31 18.26 -10.30 -10.12
C PRO A 31 19.45 -10.83 -9.33
N GLU A 32 20.46 -9.99 -9.08
CA GLU A 32 21.65 -10.35 -8.28
C GLU A 32 21.42 -10.23 -6.77
N MET A 33 20.35 -9.54 -6.34
CA MET A 33 20.00 -9.41 -4.92
C MET A 33 18.90 -10.39 -4.55
N GLN A 34 19.14 -11.15 -3.48
CA GLN A 34 18.15 -12.07 -2.95
C GLN A 34 17.27 -11.36 -1.93
N ILE A 35 15.95 -11.56 -2.06
CA ILE A 35 15.00 -11.13 -1.04
C ILE A 35 15.29 -11.94 0.24
N PRO A 36 15.43 -11.30 1.41
CA PRO A 36 15.49 -12.04 2.65
C PRO A 36 14.24 -12.91 2.81
N VAL A 37 14.41 -14.22 2.98
CA VAL A 37 13.31 -15.20 3.01
C VAL A 37 12.22 -14.82 4.01
N ALA A 38 12.61 -14.33 5.18
CA ALA A 38 11.67 -13.85 6.20
C ALA A 38 10.80 -12.69 5.69
N LEU A 39 11.37 -11.77 4.91
CA LEU A 39 10.67 -10.61 4.37
C LEU A 39 9.68 -11.01 3.27
N GLU A 40 10.08 -11.92 2.37
CA GLU A 40 9.21 -12.46 1.32
C GLU A 40 8.00 -13.19 1.93
N ILE A 41 8.22 -14.02 2.95
CA ILE A 41 7.16 -14.72 3.68
C ILE A 41 6.21 -13.71 4.35
N ILE A 42 6.73 -12.70 5.03
CA ILE A 42 5.91 -11.67 5.69
C ILE A 42 5.02 -10.95 4.68
N ILE A 43 5.57 -10.54 3.52
CA ILE A 43 4.83 -9.85 2.47
C ILE A 43 3.70 -10.75 1.92
N TRP A 44 4.01 -12.01 1.59
CA TRP A 44 3.04 -12.95 1.04
C TRP A 44 1.92 -13.32 2.02
N VAL A 45 2.29 -13.70 3.24
CA VAL A 45 1.32 -14.11 4.27
C VAL A 45 0.42 -12.94 4.64
N SER A 46 0.97 -11.74 4.83
CA SER A 46 0.17 -10.56 5.13
C SER A 46 -0.78 -10.19 3.98
N ALA A 47 -0.32 -10.26 2.72
CA ALA A 47 -1.19 -10.02 1.56
C ALA A 47 -2.35 -11.03 1.50
N LEU A 48 -2.08 -12.32 1.70
CA LEU A 48 -3.09 -13.37 1.69
C LEU A 48 -4.12 -13.16 2.82
N VAL A 49 -3.65 -12.94 4.04
CA VAL A 49 -4.52 -12.65 5.20
C VAL A 49 -5.39 -11.44 4.91
N ARG A 50 -4.84 -10.37 4.31
CA ARG A 50 -5.62 -9.17 3.97
C ARG A 50 -6.72 -9.48 2.96
N ILE A 51 -6.41 -10.22 1.90
CA ILE A 51 -7.40 -10.59 0.88
C ILE A 51 -8.54 -11.38 1.52
N ILE A 52 -8.22 -12.39 2.33
CA ILE A 52 -9.22 -13.20 3.05
C ILE A 52 -10.09 -12.30 3.94
N VAL A 53 -9.46 -11.44 4.76
CA VAL A 53 -10.18 -10.52 5.65
C VAL A 53 -11.07 -9.57 4.85
N CYS A 54 -10.67 -9.10 3.67
CA CYS A 54 -11.48 -8.24 2.79
C CYS A 54 -12.70 -8.95 2.20
N LEU A 55 -12.58 -10.24 1.90
CA LEU A 55 -13.66 -11.07 1.32
C LEU A 55 -14.70 -11.52 2.37
N LEU A 56 -14.37 -11.45 3.67
CA LEU A 56 -15.33 -11.80 4.73
C LEU A 56 -16.60 -10.94 4.63
N PRO A 57 -17.80 -11.56 4.57
CA PRO A 57 -19.07 -10.84 4.46
C PRO A 57 -19.36 -9.96 5.68
N GLN A 58 -18.71 -10.27 6.81
CA GLN A 58 -18.79 -9.55 8.08
C GLN A 58 -18.22 -8.13 8.02
N ASN A 59 -17.48 -7.77 6.97
CA ASN A 59 -17.03 -6.38 6.75
C ASN A 59 -18.21 -5.41 6.64
N ARG A 60 -19.36 -5.90 6.17
CA ARG A 60 -20.57 -5.10 5.93
C ARG A 60 -20.24 -3.82 5.15
N TRP A 61 -19.51 -3.99 4.04
CA TRP A 61 -18.99 -2.90 3.20
C TRP A 61 -20.06 -1.89 2.78
N CYS A 62 -21.31 -2.33 2.60
CA CYS A 62 -22.43 -1.50 2.15
C CYS A 62 -23.29 -0.89 3.28
N SER A 63 -22.89 -1.01 4.55
CA SER A 63 -23.63 -0.49 5.71
C SER A 63 -23.00 0.77 6.30
N ASP A 64 -23.82 1.69 6.84
CA ASP A 64 -23.33 2.92 7.52
C ASP A 64 -22.43 2.58 8.73
N ASN A 65 -22.69 1.47 9.42
CA ASN A 65 -21.89 0.93 10.53
C ASN A 65 -21.06 -0.30 10.11
N GLY A 66 -20.29 -0.18 9.03
CA GLY A 66 -19.33 -1.22 8.62
C GLY A 66 -18.40 -1.63 9.78
N ASN A 67 -18.03 -2.92 9.83
CA ASN A 67 -17.36 -3.51 10.99
C ASN A 67 -15.98 -2.87 11.22
N GLN A 68 -15.90 -2.03 12.27
CA GLN A 68 -14.67 -1.30 12.58
C GLN A 68 -13.52 -2.22 12.97
N LYS A 69 -13.78 -3.35 13.64
CA LYS A 69 -12.73 -4.31 14.02
C LYS A 69 -12.06 -4.92 12.79
N LEU A 70 -12.85 -5.38 11.82
CA LEU A 70 -12.31 -5.90 10.55
C LEU A 70 -11.63 -4.82 9.71
N SER A 71 -12.12 -3.58 9.79
CA SER A 71 -11.45 -2.44 9.15
C SER A 71 -10.08 -2.15 9.74
N ILE A 72 -9.93 -2.24 11.07
CA ILE A 72 -8.62 -2.09 11.72
C ILE A 72 -7.72 -3.25 11.30
N ILE A 73 -8.20 -4.50 11.40
CA ILE A 73 -7.41 -5.69 11.03
C ILE A 73 -6.89 -5.60 9.59
N ARG A 74 -7.76 -5.37 8.59
CA ARG A 74 -7.33 -5.31 7.18
C ARG A 74 -6.36 -4.16 6.87
N ASN A 75 -6.42 -3.07 7.64
CA ASN A 75 -5.53 -1.93 7.49
C ASN A 75 -4.19 -2.15 8.22
N THR A 76 -4.21 -2.78 9.40
CA THR A 76 -3.00 -3.19 10.12
C THR A 76 -2.22 -4.24 9.32
N VAL A 77 -2.91 -5.25 8.78
CA VAL A 77 -2.27 -6.28 7.95
C VAL A 77 -1.66 -5.64 6.69
N PHE A 78 -2.36 -4.69 6.06
CA PHE A 78 -1.76 -3.93 4.96
C PHE A 78 -0.54 -3.14 5.38
N ALA A 79 -0.57 -2.58 6.58
CA ALA A 79 0.54 -1.79 7.06
C ALA A 79 1.80 -2.65 7.18
N VAL A 80 1.66 -3.88 7.67
CA VAL A 80 2.74 -4.87 7.69
C VAL A 80 3.27 -5.16 6.29
N THR A 81 2.39 -5.41 5.31
CA THR A 81 2.79 -5.62 3.91
C THR A 81 3.57 -4.41 3.36
N GLY A 82 3.07 -3.19 3.59
CA GLY A 82 3.69 -1.99 3.06
C GLY A 82 5.02 -1.65 3.71
N ILE A 83 5.17 -1.84 5.03
CA ILE A 83 6.46 -1.73 5.71
C ILE A 83 7.44 -2.77 5.16
N GLY A 84 7.00 -4.01 4.91
CA GLY A 84 7.84 -5.04 4.30
C GLY A 84 8.38 -4.62 2.94
N VAL A 85 7.53 -4.08 2.06
CA VAL A 85 7.94 -3.56 0.75
C VAL A 85 8.86 -2.33 0.89
N ILE A 86 8.62 -1.43 1.86
CA ILE A 86 9.53 -0.31 2.12
C ILE A 86 10.92 -0.80 2.51
N ILE A 87 11.01 -1.77 3.43
CA ILE A 87 12.29 -2.36 3.84
C ILE A 87 12.97 -3.02 2.64
N LEU A 88 12.22 -3.75 1.80
CA LEU A 88 12.76 -4.40 0.60
C LEU A 88 13.43 -3.39 -0.33
N TYR A 89 12.72 -2.30 -0.65
CA TYR A 89 13.27 -1.24 -1.50
C TYR A 89 14.40 -0.46 -0.82
N ALA A 90 14.38 -0.30 0.51
CA ALA A 90 15.46 0.32 1.26
C ALA A 90 16.75 -0.52 1.26
N LEU A 91 16.63 -1.86 1.33
CA LEU A 91 17.78 -2.79 1.25
C LEU A 91 18.50 -2.71 -0.10
N SER A 92 17.77 -2.38 -1.17
CA SER A 92 18.37 -2.13 -2.47
C SER A 92 19.19 -0.84 -2.55
N GLY A 93 19.00 0.11 -1.62
CA GLY A 93 19.79 1.35 -1.56
C GLY A 93 19.88 2.11 -2.88
N ASN A 94 21.09 2.60 -3.21
CA ASN A 94 21.41 3.21 -4.51
C ASN A 94 22.09 2.22 -5.46
N ALA A 95 21.77 0.91 -5.35
CA ALA A 95 22.33 -0.08 -6.24
C ALA A 95 22.09 0.32 -7.71
N HIS A 96 23.18 0.43 -8.47
CA HIS A 96 23.23 0.70 -9.90
C HIS A 96 22.78 2.11 -10.35
N ASP A 97 22.92 3.15 -9.50
CA ASP A 97 22.63 4.56 -9.87
C ASP A 97 21.20 4.85 -10.35
N TYR A 98 20.25 3.93 -10.15
CA TYR A 98 18.85 4.11 -10.54
C TYR A 98 18.07 5.15 -9.70
N HIS A 99 18.73 5.99 -8.91
CA HIS A 99 18.10 6.96 -8.01
C HIS A 99 16.96 6.36 -7.15
N LEU A 100 17.11 5.10 -6.72
CA LEU A 100 16.05 4.33 -6.04
C LEU A 100 15.60 4.93 -4.70
N THR A 101 16.42 5.81 -4.12
CA THR A 101 16.07 6.65 -2.97
C THR A 101 14.82 7.50 -3.23
N ARG A 102 14.58 7.94 -4.47
CA ARG A 102 13.35 8.66 -4.87
C ARG A 102 12.12 7.74 -4.84
N MET A 103 12.28 6.49 -5.27
CA MET A 103 11.21 5.49 -5.25
C MET A 103 10.87 5.07 -3.81
N VAL A 104 11.88 4.86 -2.97
CA VAL A 104 11.71 4.63 -1.52
C VAL A 104 10.99 5.81 -0.86
N ALA A 105 11.39 7.05 -1.16
CA ALA A 105 10.72 8.25 -0.65
C ALA A 105 9.26 8.34 -1.15
N ALA A 106 8.98 8.01 -2.40
CA ALA A 106 7.62 8.00 -2.95
C ALA A 106 6.72 6.94 -2.29
N ILE A 107 7.26 5.75 -1.99
CA ILE A 107 6.56 4.69 -1.27
C ILE A 107 6.34 5.11 0.20
N LEU A 108 7.36 5.63 0.88
CA LEU A 108 7.30 6.12 2.26
C LEU A 108 6.26 7.25 2.42
N ILE A 109 6.26 8.24 1.53
CA ILE A 109 5.28 9.33 1.54
C ILE A 109 3.88 8.79 1.26
N SER A 110 3.73 7.90 0.26
CA SER A 110 2.44 7.29 -0.08
C SER A 110 1.86 6.46 1.06
N PHE A 111 2.70 5.73 1.78
CA PHE A 111 2.31 4.87 2.89
C PHE A 111 2.11 5.65 4.19
N GLY A 112 2.98 6.62 4.47
CA GLY A 112 2.88 7.55 5.60
C GLY A 112 1.63 8.42 5.53
N CYS A 113 1.18 8.82 4.34
CA CYS A 113 -0.11 9.48 4.16
C CYS A 113 -1.32 8.53 4.28
N TYR A 114 -1.15 7.22 4.07
CA TYR A 114 -2.23 6.23 4.11
C TYR A 114 -2.61 5.80 5.54
N LEU A 115 -1.64 5.67 6.45
CA LEU A 115 -1.86 5.26 7.84
C LEU A 115 -2.80 6.21 8.64
N PRO A 116 -2.60 7.54 8.63
CA PRO A 116 -3.48 8.49 9.30
C PRO A 116 -4.88 8.48 8.69
N VAL A 117 -4.97 8.41 7.35
CA VAL A 117 -6.25 8.35 6.61
C VAL A 117 -7.07 7.13 7.02
N THR A 118 -6.44 5.97 7.11
CA THR A 118 -7.16 4.72 7.36
C THR A 118 -7.60 4.54 8.81
N LEU A 119 -6.88 5.11 9.76
CA LEU A 119 -7.22 5.04 11.18
C LEU A 119 -8.15 6.18 11.63
N MET A 120 -7.99 7.39 11.07
CA MET A 120 -8.69 8.59 11.56
C MET A 120 -9.80 9.10 10.61
N SER A 121 -9.96 8.60 9.38
CA SER A 121 -10.99 9.15 8.45
C SER A 121 -12.43 9.09 8.97
N LYS A 122 -12.76 8.11 9.82
CA LYS A 122 -14.10 8.03 10.44
C LYS A 122 -14.33 9.06 11.56
N LYS A 123 -13.26 9.49 12.24
CA LYS A 123 -13.32 10.44 13.37
C LYS A 123 -13.09 11.88 12.91
N HIS A 124 -12.27 12.06 11.86
CA HIS A 124 -11.97 13.34 11.24
C HIS A 124 -11.95 13.18 9.70
N PRO A 125 -13.08 13.44 9.01
CA PRO A 125 -13.16 13.25 7.56
C PRO A 125 -12.14 14.09 6.77
N LYS A 126 -11.68 15.22 7.33
CA LYS A 126 -10.61 16.07 6.76
C LYS A 126 -9.26 15.35 6.63
N VAL A 127 -9.00 14.30 7.42
CA VAL A 127 -7.76 13.51 7.34
C VAL A 127 -7.73 12.69 6.05
N GLY A 128 -8.90 12.36 5.46
CA GLY A 128 -8.98 11.71 4.14
C GLY A 128 -8.36 12.53 3.01
N LEU A 129 -8.23 13.85 3.18
CA LEU A 129 -7.60 14.75 2.20
C LEU A 129 -6.08 14.49 2.05
N LEU A 130 -5.46 13.80 3.00
CA LEU A 130 -4.05 13.37 2.91
C LEU A 130 -3.80 12.35 1.78
N MET A 131 -4.84 11.83 1.12
CA MET A 131 -4.68 11.04 -0.12
C MET A 131 -4.39 11.91 -1.37
N ILE A 132 -4.62 13.22 -1.32
CA ILE A 132 -4.33 14.15 -2.43
C ILE A 132 -2.82 14.40 -2.58
N PRO A 133 -2.06 14.72 -1.51
CA PRO A 133 -0.62 14.93 -1.59
C PRO A 133 0.15 13.79 -2.27
N LYS A 134 -0.13 12.53 -1.93
CA LYS A 134 0.54 11.37 -2.55
C LYS A 134 0.30 11.28 -4.06
N THR A 135 -0.86 11.74 -4.54
CA THR A 135 -1.25 11.66 -5.95
C THR A 135 -0.64 12.81 -6.75
N CYS A 136 -0.62 14.02 -6.18
CA CYS A 136 0.03 15.18 -6.78
C CYS A 136 1.54 14.97 -6.93
N ILE A 137 2.21 14.41 -5.92
CA ILE A 137 3.64 14.12 -5.98
C ILE A 137 3.94 13.11 -7.09
N TRP A 138 3.13 12.06 -7.24
CA TRP A 138 3.29 11.08 -8.31
C TRP A 138 3.10 11.68 -9.71
N MET A 139 2.07 12.51 -9.90
CA MET A 139 1.86 13.20 -11.18
C MET A 139 3.00 14.16 -11.53
N ILE A 140 3.51 14.90 -10.54
CA ILE A 140 4.62 15.83 -10.77
C ILE A 140 5.90 15.05 -11.05
N ALA A 141 6.20 13.98 -10.31
CA ALA A 141 7.40 13.16 -10.52
C ALA A 141 7.41 12.47 -11.89
N MET A 142 6.31 11.78 -12.27
CA MET A 142 6.19 11.17 -13.60
C MET A 142 6.19 12.21 -14.72
N GLY A 143 5.54 13.36 -14.52
CA GLY A 143 5.51 14.45 -15.51
C GLY A 143 6.89 15.08 -15.72
N LEU A 144 7.70 15.18 -14.67
CA LEU A 144 9.06 15.72 -14.75
C LEU A 144 10.02 14.73 -15.41
N GLU A 145 9.92 13.43 -15.13
CA GLU A 145 10.72 12.38 -15.80
C GLU A 145 10.35 12.18 -17.28
N LEU A 146 9.18 12.62 -17.75
CA LEU A 146 8.82 12.60 -19.17
C LEU A 146 9.33 13.84 -19.94
N LEU A 147 9.69 14.92 -19.23
CA LEU A 147 10.14 16.18 -19.81
C LEU A 147 11.68 16.27 -19.93
N PHE A 148 12.41 15.36 -19.31
CA PHE A 148 13.88 15.29 -19.29
C PHE A 148 14.36 13.89 -19.64
#